data_AF-A0A2G2NTV9-F1
#
_entry.id   AF-A0A2G2NTV9-F1
#
_cell.length_a   1.000
_cell.length_b   1.000
_cell.length_c   1.000
_cell.angle_alpha   90.00
_cell.angle_beta   90.00
_cell.angle_gamma   90.00
#
_symmetry.space_group_name_H-M   'P 1'
#
loop_
_entity.id
_entity.type
_entity.pdbx_description
1 polymer ?
#
loop_
_entity_poly.entity_id
_entity_poly.type
_entity_poly.pdbx_seq_one_letter_code
_entity_poly.pdbx_strand_id
1 'polypeptide(L)' 'MSTPFYQLSSFEEYQSSYKKSVDQPDEFWAEIAGSFKWRKKWNKT' A
#
# COMPACT_ATOMS: atom_id res chain seq x y z
N MET A 1 4.82 18.34 -4.43
CA MET A 1 5.75 17.30 -3.95
C MET A 1 4.86 16.18 -3.43
N SER A 2 4.75 15.06 -4.14
CA SER A 2 3.94 13.92 -3.67
C SER A 2 4.71 13.21 -2.57
N THR A 3 4.20 13.27 -1.34
CA THR A 3 4.62 12.39 -0.26
C THR A 3 4.25 10.96 -0.67
N PRO A 4 5.21 10.08 -0.89
CA PRO A 4 4.91 8.71 -1.27
C PRO A 4 4.22 7.99 -0.10
N PHE A 5 3.35 7.03 -0.40
CA PHE A 5 2.59 6.20 0.56
C PHE A 5 3.46 5.46 1.61
N TYR A 6 4.79 5.56 1.52
CA TYR A 6 5.79 4.98 2.42
C TYR A 6 6.26 5.96 3.51
N GLN A 7 5.86 7.23 3.47
CA GLN A 7 6.16 8.21 4.52
C GLN A 7 4.98 8.35 5.47
N LEU A 8 4.94 7.49 6.47
CA LEU A 8 4.05 7.64 7.62
C LEU A 8 4.74 8.58 8.60
N SER A 9 4.14 9.75 8.83
CA SER A 9 4.76 10.82 9.63
C SER A 9 4.43 10.70 11.12
N SER A 10 3.54 9.77 11.48
CA SER A 10 3.08 9.54 12.85
C SER A 10 2.66 8.09 13.06
N PHE A 11 2.77 7.65 14.32
CA PHE A 11 2.39 6.30 14.74
C PHE A 11 0.90 6.00 14.49
N GLU A 12 0.05 7.03 14.57
CA GLU A 12 -1.38 6.92 14.32
C GLU A 12 -1.70 6.64 12.83
N GLU A 13 -1.00 7.28 11.90
CA GLU A 13 -1.08 6.96 10.46
C GLU A 13 -0.63 5.52 10.19
N TYR A 14 0.45 5.08 10.85
CA TYR A 14 0.92 3.70 10.76
C TYR A 14 -0.14 2.72 11.26
N GLN A 15 -0.74 2.96 12.42
CA GLN A 15 -1.78 2.09 12.97
C GLN A 15 -3.01 2.00 12.05
N SER A 16 -3.45 3.12 11.49
CA SER A 16 -4.61 3.16 10.59
C SER A 16 -4.33 2.41 9.27
N SER A 17 -3.13 2.62 8.71
CA SER A 17 -2.66 1.93 7.50
C SER A 17 -2.46 0.44 7.75
N TYR A 18 -1.88 0.07 8.88
CA TYR A 18 -1.67 -1.30 9.31
C TYR A 18 -3.01 -2.03 9.51
N LYS A 19 -3.97 -1.39 10.18
CA LYS A 19 -5.31 -1.94 10.36
C LYS A 19 -5.97 -2.22 9.01
N LYS A 20 -5.86 -1.31 8.04
CA LYS A 20 -6.32 -1.52 6.67
C LYS A 20 -5.59 -2.66 5.96
N SER A 21 -4.27 -2.76 6.14
CA SER A 21 -3.46 -3.85 5.58
C SER A 21 -3.89 -5.22 6.11
N VAL A 22 -4.34 -5.31 7.36
CA VAL A 22 -4.80 -6.56 7.99
C VAL A 22 -6.26 -6.87 7.66
N ASP A 23 -7.13 -5.86 7.65
CA ASP A 23 -8.57 -6.02 7.39
C ASP A 23 -8.85 -6.29 5.90
N GLN A 24 -8.14 -5.59 5.01
CA GLN A 24 -8.33 -5.65 3.56
C GLN A 24 -6.98 -5.74 2.83
N PRO A 25 -6.27 -6.87 2.98
CA PRO A 25 -4.95 -7.05 2.41
C PRO A 25 -4.95 -6.95 0.88
N ASP A 26 -5.95 -7.53 0.20
CA ASP A 26 -5.97 -7.60 -1.26
C ASP A 26 -6.06 -6.20 -1.90
N GLU A 27 -6.96 -5.36 -1.39
CA GLU A 27 -7.18 -4.02 -1.89
C GLU A 27 -6.02 -3.09 -1.51
N PHE A 28 -5.54 -3.17 -0.27
CA PHE A 28 -4.41 -2.37 0.21
C PHE A 28 -3.13 -2.66 -0.57
N TRP A 29 -2.77 -3.93 -0.74
CA TRP A 29 -1.58 -4.30 -1.50
C TRP A 29 -1.75 -4.07 -3.01
N ALA A 30 -2.97 -4.21 -3.56
CA ALA A 30 -3.23 -3.89 -4.96
C ALA A 30 -3.08 -2.40 -5.26
N GLU A 31 -3.51 -1.51 -4.36
CA GLU A 31 -3.37 -0.06 -4.53
C GLU A 31 -1.89 0.36 -4.48
N ILE A 32 -1.16 -0.15 -3.47
CA ILE A 32 0.29 0.06 -3.34
C ILE A 32 1.01 -0.44 -4.60
N ALA A 33 0.73 -1.67 -4.99
CA ALA A 33 1.38 -2.28 -6.14
C ALA A 33 0.94 -1.59 -7.46
N GLY A 34 -0.27 -1.07 -7.55
CA GLY A 34 -0.73 -0.25 -8.68
C GLY A 34 0.06 1.05 -8.85
N SER A 35 0.56 1.62 -7.76
CA SER A 35 1.36 2.85 -7.78
C SER A 35 2.80 2.63 -8.26
N PHE A 36 3.27 1.39 -8.37
CA PHE A 36 4.60 1.06 -8.90
C PHE A 36 4.55 0.77 -10.40
N LYS A 37 5.60 1.18 -11.13
CA LYS A 37 5.79 0.75 -12.53
C LYS A 37 6.43 -0.63 -12.58
N TRP A 38 5.61 -1.65 -12.81
CA TRP A 38 6.09 -3.01 -13.01
C TRP A 38 6.59 -3.22 -14.44
N ARG A 39 7.77 -3.83 -14.57
CA ARG A 39 8.24 -4.34 -15.86
C ARG A 39 7.41 -5.53 -16.35
N LYS A 40 6.84 -6.30 -15.43
CA LYS A 40 5.86 -7.36 -15.66
C LYS A 40 4.92 -7.40 -14.45
N LYS A 41 3.62 -7.15 -14.67
CA LYS A 41 2.61 -7.21 -13.59
C LYS A 41 2.46 -8.64 -13.09
N TRP A 42 2.23 -8.82 -11.79
CA TRP A 42 2.03 -10.15 -11.21
C TRP A 42 0.80 -10.82 -11.86
N ASN A 43 0.89 -12.14 -12.07
CA ASN A 43 -0.26 -12.95 -12.43
C ASN A 43 -0.80 -13.57 -11.14
N LYS A 44 -2.02 -13.22 -10.76
CA LYS A 44 -2.78 -14.00 -9.76
C LYS A 44 -3.05 -15.37 -10.40
N THR A 45 -2.44 -16.43 -9.88
CA THR A 45 -2.77 -17.83 -10.23
C THR A 45 -3.83 -18.32 -9.27
#